data_AF-A0A6M6JFH3-F1
#
_entry.id   AF-A0A6M6JFH3-F1
#
_cell.length_a   1.000
_cell.length_b   1.000
_cell.length_c   1.000
_cell.angle_alpha   90.00
_cell.angle_beta   90.00
_cell.angle_gamma   90.00
#
_symmetry.space_group_name_H-M   'P 1'
#
loop_
_entity.id
_entity.type
_entity.pdbx_description
1 polymer ?
#
loop_
_entity_poly.entity_id
_entity_poly.type
_entity_poly.pdbx_seq_one_letter_code
_entity_poly.pdbx_strand_id
1 'polypeptide(L)' 'MVDPPPLPRRLSDMATVVGLGSALWALGALGLLVTGRAPGLPFATCVAGALLGGVGWGIFRWQRAAARRGSRGAQQGLDD' A
#
# COMPACT_ATOMS: atom_id res chain seq x y z
N MET A 1 24.29 15.67 17.89
CA MET A 1 23.09 14.83 17.89
C MET A 1 23.52 13.44 17.50
N VAL A 2 23.17 12.41 18.28
CA VAL A 2 23.33 11.02 17.85
C VAL A 2 22.09 10.68 17.05
N ASP A 3 22.27 10.27 15.80
CA ASP A 3 21.13 9.85 14.99
C ASP A 3 20.53 8.56 15.56
N PRO A 4 19.19 8.44 15.60
CA PRO A 4 18.55 7.22 16.03
C PRO A 4 18.89 6.07 15.07
N PRO A 5 18.98 4.83 15.58
CA PRO A 5 19.26 3.68 14.74
C PRO A 5 18.18 3.53 13.64
N PRO A 6 18.57 3.10 12.43
CA PRO A 6 17.64 3.01 11.30
C PRO A 6 16.53 1.99 11.58
N LEU A 7 15.30 2.34 11.18
CA LEU A 7 14.15 1.46 11.31
C LEU A 7 14.34 0.16 10.52
N PRO A 8 13.84 -0.99 11.02
CA PRO A 8 13.92 -2.25 10.31
C PRO A 8 13.28 -2.13 8.91
N ARG A 9 14.06 -2.43 7.85
CA ARG A 9 13.65 -2.27 6.44
C ARG A 9 12.28 -2.91 6.13
N ARG A 10 11.97 -4.03 6.77
CA ARG A 10 10.70 -4.76 6.58
C ARG A 10 9.47 -3.99 7.06
N LEU A 11 9.64 -3.12 8.05
CA LEU A 11 8.55 -2.30 8.62
C LEU A 11 8.51 -0.89 8.00
N SER A 12 9.60 -0.44 7.39
CA SER A 12 9.69 0.88 6.76
C SER A 12 9.51 0.86 5.24
N ASP A 13 9.57 -0.32 4.60
CA ASP A 13 9.28 -0.45 3.18
C ASP A 13 7.79 -0.23 2.89
N MET A 14 7.50 0.89 2.23
CA MET A 14 6.17 1.31 1.82
C MET A 14 5.45 0.21 1.03
N ALA A 15 6.14 -0.47 0.11
CA ALA A 15 5.53 -1.50 -0.72
C ALA A 15 5.04 -2.69 0.13
N THR A 16 5.80 -3.04 1.16
CA THR A 16 5.45 -4.12 2.10
C THR A 16 4.25 -3.72 2.95
N VAL A 17 4.26 -2.54 3.57
CA VAL A 17 3.19 -2.08 4.47
C VAL A 17 1.86 -1.90 3.71
N VAL A 18 1.88 -1.19 2.58
CA VAL A 18 0.67 -0.94 1.80
C VAL A 18 0.15 -2.22 1.16
N GLY A 19 1.05 -3.08 0.67
CA GLY A 19 0.68 -4.38 0.10
C GLY A 19 -0.06 -5.26 1.12
N LEU A 20 0.50 -5.41 2.33
CA LEU A 20 -0.11 -6.19 3.40
C LEU A 20 -1.44 -5.59 3.87
N GLY A 21 -1.49 -4.26 4.07
CA GLY A 21 -2.73 -3.59 4.47
C GLY A 21 -3.85 -3.75 3.44
N SER A 22 -3.53 -3.60 2.16
CA SER A 22 -4.48 -3.79 1.06
C SER A 22 -4.99 -5.22 0.97
N ALA A 23 -4.08 -6.20 1.15
CA ALA A 23 -4.44 -7.62 1.17
C ALA A 23 -5.37 -7.94 2.36
N LEU A 24 -5.10 -7.38 3.54
CA LEU A 24 -5.96 -7.56 4.71
C LEU A 24 -7.38 -7.02 4.45
N TRP A 25 -7.51 -5.85 3.84
CA TRP A 25 -8.81 -5.32 3.44
C TRP A 25 -9.53 -6.21 2.42
N ALA A 26 -8.81 -6.74 1.42
CA ALA A 26 -9.37 -7.67 0.44
C ALA A 26 -9.84 -8.98 1.09
N LEU A 27 -9.08 -9.52 2.05
CA LEU A 27 -9.48 -10.68 2.84
C LEU A 27 -10.72 -10.40 3.70
N GLY A 28 -10.84 -9.20 4.27
CA GLY A 28 -12.04 -8.76 4.98
C GLY A 28 -13.28 -8.72 4.07
N ALA A 29 -13.13 -8.14 2.87
CA ALA A 29 -14.20 -8.13 1.86
C ALA A 29 -14.61 -9.56 1.45
N LEU A 30 -13.64 -10.46 1.23
CA LEU A 30 -13.89 -11.86 0.93
C LEU A 30 -14.61 -12.57 2.07
N GLY A 31 -14.17 -12.35 3.32
CA GLY A 31 -14.82 -12.89 4.52
C GLY A 31 -16.29 -12.48 4.64
N LEU A 32 -16.61 -11.22 4.31
CA LEU A 32 -17.98 -10.72 4.32
C LEU A 32 -18.83 -11.31 3.19
N LEU A 33 -18.24 -11.56 2.01
CA LEU A 33 -18.91 -12.26 0.90
C LEU A 33 -19.25 -13.70 1.27
N VAL A 34 -18.26 -14.48 1.74
CA VAL A 34 -18.46 -15.91 2.04
C VAL A 34 -19.38 -16.14 3.25
N THR A 35 -19.51 -15.16 4.14
CA THR A 35 -20.45 -15.23 5.28
C THR A 35 -21.83 -14.63 4.97
N GLY A 36 -22.10 -14.20 3.73
CA GLY A 36 -23.38 -13.63 3.33
C GLY A 36 -23.70 -12.26 3.95
N ARG A 37 -22.68 -11.54 4.44
CA ARG A 37 -22.81 -10.21 5.05
C ARG A 37 -22.52 -9.06 4.08
N ALA A 38 -22.53 -9.37 2.78
CA ALA A 38 -22.41 -8.41 1.70
C ALA A 38 -23.71 -8.40 0.85
N PRO A 39 -24.12 -7.24 0.30
CA PRO A 39 -23.50 -5.93 0.48
C PRO A 39 -23.84 -5.28 1.83
N GLY A 40 -23.02 -4.33 2.27
CA GLY A 40 -23.23 -3.58 3.50
C GLY A 40 -22.07 -2.62 3.78
N LEU A 41 -22.24 -1.70 4.75
CA LEU A 41 -21.21 -0.72 5.09
C LEU A 41 -19.84 -1.36 5.38
N PRO A 42 -19.72 -2.45 6.19
CA PRO A 42 -18.43 -3.09 6.43
C PRO A 42 -17.77 -3.64 5.16
N PHE A 43 -18.57 -4.17 4.23
CA PHE A 43 -18.08 -4.68 2.96
C PHE A 43 -17.58 -3.54 2.08
N ALA A 44 -18.35 -2.45 1.97
CA ALA A 44 -17.96 -1.27 1.23
C ALA A 44 -16.67 -0.63 1.79
N THR A 45 -16.51 -0.58 3.12
CA THR A 45 -15.28 -0.11 3.76
C THR A 45 -14.08 -0.99 3.40
N CYS A 46 -14.25 -2.32 3.41
CA CYS A 46 -13.17 -3.24 3.03
C CYS A 46 -12.77 -3.08 1.55
N VAL A 47 -13.76 -2.96 0.66
CA VAL A 47 -13.50 -2.71 -0.76
C VAL A 47 -12.79 -1.36 -0.96
N ALA A 48 -13.26 -0.30 -0.31
CA ALA A 48 -12.63 1.01 -0.39
C ALA A 48 -11.17 0.99 0.11
N GLY A 49 -10.90 0.33 1.24
CA GLY A 49 -9.55 0.17 1.78
C GLY A 49 -8.61 -0.57 0.83
N ALA A 50 -9.07 -1.67 0.23
CA ALA A 50 -8.29 -2.43 -0.75
C ALA A 50 -8.01 -1.61 -2.02
N LEU A 51 -9.00 -0.87 -2.53
CA LEU A 51 -8.85 -0.03 -3.72
C LEU A 51 -7.90 1.15 -3.47
N LEU A 52 -8.09 1.89 -2.38
CA LEU A 52 -7.23 3.01 -2.02
C LEU A 52 -5.78 2.58 -1.84
N GLY A 53 -5.57 1.43 -1.17
CA GLY A 53 -4.25 0.84 -1.00
C GLY A 53 -3.62 0.42 -2.34
N GLY A 54 -4.40 -0.20 -3.23
CA GLY A 54 -3.96 -0.54 -4.59
C GLY A 54 -3.57 0.68 -5.42
N VAL A 55 -4.34 1.77 -5.35
CA VAL A 55 -4.02 3.05 -6.02
C VAL A 55 -2.71 3.63 -5.47
N GLY A 56 -2.58 3.71 -4.14
CA GLY A 56 -1.36 4.22 -3.50
C GLY A 56 -0.11 3.42 -3.89
N TRP A 57 -0.22 2.08 -3.90
CA TRP A 57 0.85 1.20 -4.34
C TRP A 57 1.20 1.37 -5.82
N GLY A 58 0.19 1.53 -6.69
CA GLY A 58 0.37 1.81 -8.11
C GLY A 58 1.13 3.11 -8.36
N ILE A 59 0.76 4.18 -7.66
CA ILE A 59 1.45 5.48 -7.72
C ILE A 59 2.90 5.31 -7.27
N PHE A 60 3.16 4.64 -6.16
CA PHE A 60 4.52 4.40 -5.66
C PHE A 60 5.37 3.66 -6.69
N ARG A 61 4.84 2.59 -7.29
CA ARG A 61 5.56 1.85 -8.34
C ARG A 61 5.84 2.70 -9.56
N TRP A 62 4.89 3.53 -9.96
CA TRP A 62 5.08 4.44 -11.08
C TRP A 62 6.15 5.48 -10.79
N GLN A 63 6.13 6.08 -9.60
CA GLN A 63 7.13 7.02 -9.13
C GLN A 63 8.51 6.38 -9.05
N ARG A 64 8.62 5.20 -8.45
CA ARG A 64 9.87 4.44 -8.39
C ARG A 64 10.42 4.09 -9.77
N ALA A 65 9.55 3.73 -10.71
CA ALA A 65 9.97 3.49 -12.09
C ALA A 65 10.38 4.78 -12.81
N ALA A 66 9.75 5.92 -12.50
CA ALA A 66 10.13 7.22 -13.05
C ALA A 66 11.47 7.73 -12.48
N ALA A 67 11.73 7.48 -11.19
CA ALA A 67 12.99 7.80 -10.53
C ALA A 67 14.15 7.02 -11.18
N ARG A 68 14.00 5.70 -11.35
CA ARG A 68 14.98 4.86 -12.07
C ARG A 68 15.22 5.27 -13.52
N ARG A 69 14.30 6.01 -14.16
CA ARG A 69 14.46 6.56 -15.52
C ARG A 69 15.06 7.96 -15.54
N GLY A 70 15.34 8.56 -14.39
CA GLY A 70 15.88 9.93 -14.29
C GLY A 70 14.86 11.03 -14.61
N SER A 71 13.56 10.79 -14.42
CA SER A 71 12.54 11.82 -14.66
C SER A 71 12.71 13.01 -13.73
N ARG A 72 12.75 14.24 -14.28
CA ARG A 72 12.98 15.48 -13.52
C ARG A 72 11.95 15.75 -12.42
N GLY A 73 10.74 15.19 -12.55
CA GLY A 73 9.66 15.33 -11.57
C GLY A 73 9.44 14.11 -10.67
N ALA A 74 10.32 13.11 -10.71
CA ALA A 74 10.21 11.94 -9.84
C ALA A 74 10.68 12.27 -8.41
N GLN A 75 10.04 11.64 -7.43
CA GLN A 75 10.49 11.70 -6.05
C GLN A 75 11.86 11.02 -5.89
N GLN A 76 12.79 11.69 -5.21
CA GLN A 76 14.15 11.18 -4.96
C GLN A 76 14.18 10.23 -3.75
N GLY A 77 15.11 9.28 -3.76
CA GLY A 77 15.28 8.30 -2.68
C GLY A 77 14.29 7.12 -2.74
N LEU A 78 13.74 6.83 -3.92
CA LEU A 78 12.88 5.66 -4.18
C LEU A 78 13.63 4.52 -4.88
N ASP A 79 14.83 4.80 -5.33
CA ASP A 79 15.64 4.06 -6.29
C ASP A 79 16.46 2.94 -5.62
N ASP A 80 16.70 3.10 -4.32
CA ASP A 80 17.56 2.26 -3.47
C ASP A 80 16.96 0.86 -3.16
#